data_AF-A0A327KPS3-F1
#
_entry.id   AF-A0A327KPS3-F1
#
_cell.length_a   1.000
_cell.length_b   1.000
_cell.length_c   1.000
_cell.angle_alpha   90.00
_cell.angle_beta   90.00
_cell.angle_gamma   90.00
#
_symmetry.space_group_name_H-M   'P 1'
#
loop_
_entity.id
_entity.type
_entity.pdbx_description
1 polymer ?
#
loop_
_entity_poly.entity_id
_entity_poly.type
_entity_poly.pdbx_seq_one_letter_code
_entity_poly.pdbx_strand_id
1 'polypeptide(L)'
;MGEDHGDPVTTLLAGARSARSDPDTAEAAVKEAVAAAPDSFEARLAAYRFYFYNHRLAEARPHAAEIVVRMARRLNVATDWRLVAPEDAAFSGLDEAPSLYLQALLAWGYAGVRLGRTEEGCSALQKVAELDPRDRFGARRLLAVIAAGREAEDA
;
A
#
# COMPACT_ATOMS: atom_id res chain seq x y z
N MET A 1 -17.33 16.59 -30.46
CA MET A 1 -16.43 17.65 -29.99
C MET A 1 -16.03 17.24 -28.60
N GLY A 2 -14.88 16.57 -28.48
CA GLY A 2 -14.43 15.98 -27.22
C GLY A 2 -13.65 17.03 -26.45
N GLU A 3 -14.12 17.37 -25.26
CA GLU A 3 -13.35 18.14 -24.30
C GLU A 3 -12.87 17.19 -23.21
N ASP A 4 -11.71 16.59 -23.48
CA ASP A 4 -10.88 15.88 -22.50
C ASP A 4 -10.40 16.91 -21.46
N HIS A 5 -11.24 17.17 -20.46
CA HIS A 5 -10.84 17.91 -19.27
C HIS A 5 -9.99 16.95 -18.43
N GLY A 6 -8.69 16.91 -18.74
CA GLY A 6 -7.70 16.18 -17.96
C GLY A 6 -7.91 16.46 -16.48
N ASP A 7 -8.37 15.44 -15.77
CA ASP A 7 -8.76 15.54 -14.37
C ASP A 7 -7.60 16.16 -13.56
N PRO A 8 -7.87 17.12 -12.66
CA PRO A 8 -6.81 17.82 -11.93
C PRO A 8 -5.94 16.87 -11.11
N VAL A 9 -6.48 15.74 -10.64
CA VAL A 9 -5.70 14.67 -10.01
C VAL A 9 -4.79 14.04 -11.06
N THR A 10 -5.28 13.71 -12.25
CA THR A 10 -4.44 13.17 -13.34
C THR A 10 -3.27 14.09 -13.69
N THR A 11 -3.50 15.41 -13.79
CA THR A 11 -2.44 16.41 -14.05
C THR A 11 -1.45 16.52 -12.89
N LEU A 12 -1.93 16.58 -11.65
CA LEU A 12 -1.07 16.65 -10.45
C LEU A 12 -0.26 15.35 -10.26
N LEU A 13 -0.86 14.19 -10.56
CA LEU A 13 -0.20 12.89 -10.51
C LEU A 13 0.82 12.70 -11.64
N ALA A 14 0.58 13.29 -12.82
CA ALA A 14 1.57 13.36 -13.89
C ALA A 14 2.76 14.24 -13.49
N GLY A 15 2.52 15.36 -12.81
CA GLY A 15 3.56 16.20 -12.21
C GLY A 15 4.42 15.45 -11.18
N ALA A 16 3.78 14.69 -10.28
CA ALA A 16 4.47 13.85 -9.31
C ALA A 16 5.33 12.74 -9.94
N ARG A 17 4.94 12.20 -11.11
CA ARG A 17 5.75 11.24 -11.89
C ARG A 17 7.01 11.86 -12.51
N SER A 18 6.93 13.12 -12.95
CA SER A 18 8.05 13.87 -13.54
C SER A 18 9.04 14.42 -12.51
N ALA A 19 8.63 14.55 -11.26
CA ALA A 19 9.44 15.09 -10.17
C ALA A 19 10.46 14.10 -9.57
N ARG A 20 10.83 13.02 -10.29
CA ARG A 20 11.92 12.11 -9.87
C ARG A 20 13.28 12.83 -9.72
N SER A 21 13.42 14.03 -10.29
CA SER A 21 14.62 14.86 -10.18
C SER A 21 14.65 15.81 -8.97
N ASP A 22 13.52 16.03 -8.28
CA ASP A 22 13.43 16.90 -7.09
C ASP A 22 12.38 16.37 -6.09
N PRO A 23 12.81 15.68 -5.01
CA PRO A 23 11.90 15.00 -4.09
C PRO A 23 11.02 15.97 -3.29
N ASP A 24 11.45 17.21 -3.08
CA ASP A 24 10.71 18.24 -2.33
C ASP A 24 9.52 18.77 -3.16
N THR A 25 9.77 19.08 -4.43
CA THR A 25 8.72 19.47 -5.38
C THR A 25 7.70 18.34 -5.61
N ALA A 26 8.18 17.09 -5.64
CA ALA A 26 7.32 15.91 -5.75
C ALA A 26 6.40 15.74 -4.52
N GLU A 27 6.92 15.96 -3.32
CA GLU A 27 6.15 15.88 -2.08
C GLU A 27 5.08 16.96 -2.03
N ALA A 28 5.42 18.20 -2.38
CA ALA A 28 4.48 19.31 -2.40
C ALA A 28 3.30 19.02 -3.34
N ALA A 29 3.57 18.52 -4.54
CA ALA A 29 2.54 18.12 -5.51
C ALA A 29 1.64 16.98 -4.99
N VAL A 30 2.22 15.98 -4.32
CA VAL A 30 1.46 14.87 -3.72
C VAL A 30 0.57 15.37 -2.58
N LYS A 31 1.08 16.24 -1.71
CA LYS A 31 0.31 16.85 -0.63
C LYS A 31 -0.83 17.70 -1.16
N GLU A 32 -0.56 18.52 -2.19
CA GLU A 32 -1.57 19.35 -2.83
C GLU A 32 -2.66 18.51 -3.49
N ALA A 33 -2.30 17.43 -4.19
CA ALA A 33 -3.26 16.49 -4.79
C ALA A 33 -4.18 15.85 -3.73
N VAL A 34 -3.62 15.42 -2.60
CA VAL A 34 -4.41 14.85 -1.50
C VAL A 34 -5.26 15.92 -0.80
N ALA A 35 -4.77 17.15 -0.67
CA ALA A 35 -5.52 18.25 -0.07
C ALA A 35 -6.68 18.74 -0.96
N ALA A 36 -6.45 18.81 -2.28
CA ALA A 36 -7.45 19.21 -3.26
C ALA A 36 -8.55 18.16 -3.43
N ALA A 37 -8.21 16.87 -3.28
CA ALA A 37 -9.14 15.76 -3.45
C ALA A 37 -8.95 14.69 -2.35
N PRO A 38 -9.34 14.96 -1.09
CA PRO A 38 -9.11 14.05 0.04
C PRO A 38 -9.83 12.70 -0.10
N ASP A 39 -10.95 12.70 -0.84
CA ASP A 39 -11.72 11.51 -1.16
C ASP A 39 -11.23 10.77 -2.41
N SER A 40 -10.34 11.36 -3.21
CA SER A 40 -9.83 10.71 -4.43
C SER A 40 -8.98 9.50 -4.09
N PHE A 41 -9.38 8.35 -4.64
CA PHE A 41 -8.60 7.12 -4.52
C PHE A 41 -7.26 7.23 -5.23
N GLU A 42 -7.21 7.90 -6.38
CA GLU A 42 -6.01 8.05 -7.19
C GLU A 42 -4.97 8.94 -6.49
N ALA A 43 -5.40 10.07 -5.92
CA ALA A 43 -4.54 10.94 -5.13
C ALA A 43 -3.90 10.18 -3.97
N ARG A 44 -4.70 9.35 -3.28
CA ARG A 44 -4.22 8.54 -2.15
C ARG A 44 -3.29 7.42 -2.58
N LEU A 45 -3.61 6.73 -3.67
CA LEU A 45 -2.77 5.67 -4.23
C LEU A 45 -1.40 6.22 -4.64
N ALA A 46 -1.38 7.40 -5.24
CA ALA A 46 -0.13 8.06 -5.59
C ALA A 46 0.66 8.51 -4.36
N ALA A 47 0.01 9.08 -3.35
CA ALA A 47 0.66 9.47 -2.09
C ALA A 47 1.31 8.28 -1.40
N TYR A 48 0.57 7.15 -1.29
CA TYR A 48 1.11 5.90 -0.79
C TYR A 48 2.38 5.48 -1.55
N ARG A 49 2.33 5.42 -2.89
CA ARG A 49 3.47 5.00 -3.72
C ARG A 49 4.65 5.95 -3.57
N PHE A 50 4.39 7.25 -3.57
CA PHE A 50 5.41 8.28 -3.40
C PHE A 50 6.17 8.10 -2.09
N TYR A 51 5.46 8.08 -0.95
CA TYR A 51 6.11 7.96 0.35
C TYR A 51 6.80 6.59 0.52
N PHE A 52 6.20 5.52 0.01
CA PHE A 52 6.78 4.18 0.10
C PHE A 52 8.09 4.06 -0.68
N TYR A 53 8.15 4.55 -1.92
CA TYR A 53 9.37 4.51 -2.73
C TYR A 53 10.44 5.50 -2.28
N ASN A 54 10.08 6.54 -1.52
CA ASN A 54 11.03 7.47 -0.89
C ASN A 54 11.44 7.05 0.54
N HIS A 55 11.17 5.79 0.94
CA HIS A 55 11.49 5.25 2.28
C HIS A 55 10.82 6.00 3.46
N ARG A 56 9.78 6.79 3.21
CA ARG A 56 9.01 7.54 4.21
C ARG A 56 7.84 6.71 4.70
N LEU A 57 8.20 5.66 5.45
CA LEU A 57 7.26 4.61 5.85
C LEU A 57 6.21 5.12 6.85
N ALA A 58 6.54 6.11 7.68
CA ALA A 58 5.60 6.72 8.62
C ALA A 58 4.44 7.42 7.89
N GLU A 59 4.75 8.16 6.83
CA GLU A 59 3.75 8.81 5.98
C GLU A 59 3.05 7.83 5.03
N ALA A 60 3.73 6.81 4.50
CA ALA A 60 3.12 5.83 3.61
C ALA A 60 2.05 4.97 4.30
N ARG A 61 2.28 4.61 5.57
CA ARG A 61 1.45 3.65 6.31
C ARG A 61 -0.02 4.04 6.45
N PRO A 62 -0.42 5.28 6.84
CA PRO A 62 -1.84 5.66 6.89
C PRO A 62 -2.51 5.62 5.51
N HIS A 63 -1.80 5.96 4.43
CA HIS A 63 -2.35 5.85 3.08
C HIS A 63 -2.57 4.39 2.68
N ALA A 64 -1.63 3.50 2.99
CA ALA A 64 -1.76 2.06 2.77
C ALA A 64 -2.97 1.48 3.54
N ALA A 65 -3.16 1.88 4.80
CA ALA A 65 -4.29 1.44 5.62
C ALA A 65 -5.65 1.79 5.00
N GLU A 66 -5.80 3.02 4.51
CA GLU A 66 -7.04 3.41 3.83
C GLU A 66 -7.25 2.65 2.51
N ILE A 67 -6.18 2.42 1.74
CA ILE A 67 -6.27 1.62 0.51
C ILE A 67 -6.76 0.21 0.81
N VAL A 68 -6.26 -0.42 1.90
CA VAL A 68 -6.76 -1.72 2.38
C VAL A 68 -8.27 -1.66 2.65
N VAL A 69 -8.74 -0.67 3.41
CA VAL A 69 -10.18 -0.53 3.74
C VAL A 69 -11.03 -0.29 2.48
N ARG A 70 -10.57 0.57 1.56
CA ARG A 70 -11.30 0.86 0.32
C ARG A 70 -11.34 -0.35 -0.61
N MET A 71 -10.25 -1.10 -0.73
CA MET A 71 -10.24 -2.34 -1.51
C MET A 71 -11.07 -3.42 -0.84
N ALA A 72 -11.06 -3.53 0.49
CA ALA A 72 -11.94 -4.45 1.21
C ALA A 72 -13.42 -4.20 0.88
N ARG A 73 -13.83 -2.92 0.90
CA ARG A 73 -15.19 -2.52 0.49
C ARG A 73 -15.49 -2.84 -0.98
N ARG A 74 -14.56 -2.58 -1.89
CA ARG A 74 -14.73 -2.91 -3.32
C ARG A 74 -14.85 -4.41 -3.57
N LEU A 75 -14.13 -5.22 -2.79
CA LEU A 75 -14.17 -6.68 -2.85
C LEU A 75 -15.36 -7.27 -2.09
N ASN A 76 -16.12 -6.45 -1.36
CA ASN A 76 -17.19 -6.88 -0.48
C ASN A 76 -16.71 -7.88 0.61
N VAL A 77 -15.53 -7.63 1.18
CA VAL A 77 -14.94 -8.42 2.28
C VAL A 77 -14.84 -7.58 3.56
N ALA A 78 -14.47 -8.20 4.69
CA ALA A 78 -14.32 -7.51 5.95
C ALA A 78 -13.27 -6.38 5.87
N THR A 79 -13.60 -5.20 6.43
CA THR A 79 -12.67 -4.07 6.49
C THR A 79 -11.56 -4.26 7.52
N ASP A 80 -11.79 -5.12 8.53
CA ASP A 80 -10.70 -5.64 9.36
C ASP A 80 -10.04 -6.79 8.61
N TRP A 81 -8.81 -6.56 8.15
CA TRP A 81 -8.04 -7.53 7.38
C TRP A 81 -7.82 -8.86 8.12
N ARG A 82 -7.92 -8.86 9.46
CA ARG A 82 -7.78 -10.08 10.27
C ARG A 82 -8.92 -11.07 10.03
N LEU A 83 -10.08 -10.56 9.62
CA LEU A 83 -11.29 -11.35 9.39
C LEU A 83 -11.43 -11.82 7.94
N VAL A 84 -10.52 -11.42 7.05
CA VAL A 84 -10.56 -11.80 5.63
C VAL A 84 -9.97 -13.20 5.46
N ALA A 85 -10.69 -14.04 4.73
CA ALA A 85 -10.34 -15.39 4.36
C ALA A 85 -9.99 -15.49 2.86
N PRO A 86 -9.20 -16.51 2.44
CA PRO A 86 -8.84 -16.72 1.04
C PRO A 86 -10.05 -16.90 0.10
N GLU A 87 -11.17 -17.39 0.63
CA GLU A 87 -12.41 -17.64 -0.13
C GLU A 87 -13.26 -16.38 -0.35
N ASP A 88 -13.01 -15.30 0.39
CA ASP A 88 -13.83 -14.09 0.34
C ASP A 88 -13.67 -13.30 -0.97
N ALA A 89 -12.53 -13.47 -1.67
CA ALA A 89 -12.29 -12.85 -2.98
C ALA A 89 -11.28 -13.66 -3.80
N ALA A 90 -11.13 -13.30 -5.09
CA ALA A 90 -10.17 -13.93 -6.00
C ALA A 90 -8.70 -13.51 -5.73
N PHE A 91 -8.21 -13.67 -4.50
CA PHE A 91 -6.85 -13.28 -4.09
C PHE A 91 -5.74 -14.07 -4.79
N SER A 92 -6.06 -15.22 -5.38
CA SER A 92 -5.12 -16.00 -6.21
C SER A 92 -5.13 -15.58 -7.69
N GLY A 93 -6.07 -14.72 -8.11
CA GLY A 93 -6.24 -14.21 -9.47
C GLY A 93 -5.36 -13.01 -9.77
N LEU A 94 -5.34 -12.58 -11.04
CA LEU A 94 -4.59 -11.40 -11.51
C LEU A 94 -5.44 -10.13 -11.51
N ASP A 95 -6.64 -10.19 -10.97
CA ASP A 95 -7.55 -9.04 -10.86
C ASP A 95 -6.90 -7.90 -10.07
N GLU A 96 -7.17 -6.68 -10.52
CA GLU A 96 -6.55 -5.47 -10.00
C GLU A 96 -6.89 -5.24 -8.52
N ALA A 97 -8.16 -5.37 -8.15
CA ALA A 97 -8.61 -5.05 -6.79
C ALA A 97 -8.04 -6.00 -5.71
N PRO A 98 -8.07 -7.35 -5.85
CA PRO A 98 -7.41 -8.25 -4.91
C PRO A 98 -5.89 -8.04 -4.87
N SER A 99 -5.26 -7.82 -6.03
CA SER A 99 -3.84 -7.55 -6.12
C SER A 99 -3.45 -6.27 -5.38
N LEU A 100 -4.25 -5.21 -5.51
CA LEU A 100 -4.01 -3.93 -4.85
C LEU A 100 -4.26 -4.01 -3.34
N TYR A 101 -5.28 -4.77 -2.92
CA TYR A 101 -5.50 -5.09 -1.50
C TYR A 101 -4.27 -5.76 -0.87
N LEU A 102 -3.74 -6.81 -1.50
CA LEU A 102 -2.59 -7.56 -1.00
C LEU A 102 -1.32 -6.70 -0.97
N GLN A 103 -1.06 -5.92 -2.02
CA GLN A 103 0.07 -5.00 -2.08
C GLN A 103 0.00 -3.94 -0.97
N ALA A 104 -1.18 -3.35 -0.73
CA ALA A 104 -1.36 -2.35 0.29
C ALA A 104 -1.22 -2.93 1.70
N LEU A 105 -1.77 -4.13 1.95
CA LEU A 105 -1.63 -4.82 3.24
C LEU A 105 -0.18 -5.23 3.51
N LEU A 106 0.53 -5.71 2.49
CA LEU A 106 1.95 -6.04 2.57
C LEU A 106 2.78 -4.80 2.95
N ALA A 107 2.56 -3.69 2.26
CA ALA A 107 3.26 -2.46 2.53
C ALA A 107 2.93 -1.87 3.91
N TRP A 108 1.67 -1.96 4.34
CA TRP A 108 1.25 -1.56 5.69
C TRP A 108 1.94 -2.40 6.78
N GLY A 109 2.02 -3.72 6.58
CA GLY A 109 2.72 -4.65 7.46
C GLY A 109 4.22 -4.37 7.52
N TYR A 110 4.87 -4.25 6.36
CA TYR A 110 6.29 -3.92 6.24
C TYR A 110 6.63 -2.59 6.91
N ALA A 111 5.86 -1.54 6.64
CA ALA A 111 6.03 -0.24 7.29
C ALA A 111 5.86 -0.36 8.81
N GLY A 112 4.90 -1.18 9.28
CA GLY A 112 4.72 -1.48 10.70
C GLY A 112 5.99 -2.06 11.33
N VAL A 113 6.57 -3.09 10.73
CA VAL A 113 7.81 -3.72 11.22
C VAL A 113 8.95 -2.71 11.29
N ARG A 114 9.15 -1.93 10.22
CA ARG A 114 10.24 -0.92 10.15
C ARG A 114 10.06 0.24 11.13
N LEU A 115 8.83 0.50 11.59
CA LEU A 115 8.50 1.52 12.58
C LEU A 115 8.45 0.95 14.02
N GLY A 116 8.94 -0.27 14.23
CA GLY A 116 8.99 -0.93 15.55
C GLY A 116 7.67 -1.60 15.97
N ARG A 117 6.62 -1.56 15.15
CA ARG A 117 5.35 -2.27 15.38
C ARG A 117 5.43 -3.69 14.82
N THR A 118 6.43 -4.41 15.30
CA THR A 118 6.90 -5.65 14.72
C THR A 118 5.87 -6.77 14.74
N GLU A 119 5.17 -6.98 15.86
CA GLU A 119 4.14 -8.02 15.98
C GLU A 119 2.96 -7.77 15.03
N GLU A 120 2.40 -6.55 15.05
CA GLU A 120 1.30 -6.17 14.17
C GLU A 120 1.71 -6.23 12.69
N GLY A 121 2.93 -5.78 12.37
CA GLY A 121 3.47 -5.84 11.03
C GLY A 121 3.65 -7.27 10.52
N CYS A 122 4.23 -8.15 11.34
CA CYS A 122 4.36 -9.57 11.01
C CYS A 122 3.00 -10.26 10.84
N SER A 123 2.02 -9.97 11.69
CA SER A 123 0.67 -10.54 11.58
C SER A 123 -0.01 -10.18 10.25
N ALA A 124 0.13 -8.93 9.79
CA ALA A 124 -0.37 -8.53 8.48
C ALA A 124 0.36 -9.23 7.33
N LEU A 125 1.69 -9.38 7.41
CA LEU A 125 2.45 -10.10 6.40
C LEU A 125 2.08 -11.59 6.35
N GLN A 126 1.81 -12.21 7.50
CA GLN A 126 1.31 -13.58 7.58
C GLN A 126 -0.06 -13.70 6.92
N LYS A 127 -0.97 -12.73 7.14
CA LYS A 127 -2.25 -12.69 6.44
C LYS A 127 -2.07 -12.59 4.92
N VAL A 128 -1.15 -11.76 4.43
CA VAL A 128 -0.85 -11.71 2.98
C VAL A 128 -0.39 -13.07 2.45
N ALA A 129 0.50 -13.76 3.18
CA ALA A 129 0.98 -15.08 2.81
C ALA A 129 -0.09 -16.19 2.87
N GLU A 130 -1.14 -15.99 3.67
CA GLU A 130 -2.33 -16.85 3.73
C GLU A 130 -3.22 -16.62 2.50
N LEU A 131 -3.51 -15.36 2.18
CA LEU A 131 -4.38 -14.97 1.06
C LEU A 131 -3.73 -15.19 -0.32
N ASP A 132 -2.41 -15.11 -0.40
CA ASP A 132 -1.60 -15.34 -1.61
C ASP A 132 -0.70 -16.57 -1.46
N PRO A 133 -1.23 -17.80 -1.62
CA PRO A 133 -0.47 -19.02 -1.39
C PRO A 133 0.71 -19.19 -2.36
N ARG A 134 0.69 -18.49 -3.50
CA ARG A 134 1.75 -18.47 -4.50
C ARG A 134 2.88 -17.48 -4.18
N ASP A 135 2.77 -16.70 -3.10
CA ASP A 135 3.76 -15.73 -2.63
C ASP A 135 4.22 -14.75 -3.74
N ARG A 136 3.28 -14.31 -4.58
CA ARG A 136 3.53 -13.43 -5.74
C ARG A 136 4.10 -12.08 -5.32
N PHE A 137 3.73 -11.63 -4.12
CA PHE A 137 4.22 -10.38 -3.54
C PHE A 137 5.37 -10.58 -2.53
N GLY A 138 5.80 -11.83 -2.29
CA GLY A 138 7.00 -12.12 -1.48
C GLY A 138 6.83 -11.94 0.02
N ALA A 139 5.61 -12.08 0.56
CA ALA A 139 5.34 -11.92 1.99
C ALA A 139 6.08 -12.95 2.84
N ARG A 140 6.16 -14.21 2.40
CA ARG A 140 6.88 -15.29 3.12
C ARG A 140 8.38 -15.02 3.14
N ARG A 141 8.94 -14.59 2.01
CA ARG A 141 10.35 -14.21 1.92
C ARG A 141 10.67 -13.05 2.87
N LEU A 142 9.80 -12.03 2.92
CA LEU A 142 9.99 -10.89 3.80
C LEU A 142 9.93 -11.29 5.28
N LEU A 143 8.97 -12.13 5.66
CA LEU A 143 8.88 -12.68 7.03
C LEU A 143 10.15 -13.44 7.44
N ALA A 144 10.72 -14.24 6.54
CA ALA A 144 11.96 -14.97 6.81
C ALA A 144 13.14 -14.03 7.07
N VAL A 145 13.27 -12.95 6.28
CA VAL A 145 14.31 -11.93 6.49
C VAL A 145 14.13 -11.21 7.83
N ILE A 146 12.89 -10.88 8.19
CA ILE A 146 12.59 -10.23 9.49
C ILE A 146 12.92 -11.17 10.66
N ALA A 147 12.61 -12.47 10.53
CA ALA A 147 12.93 -13.46 11.56
C ALA A 147 14.45 -13.58 11.76
N ALA A 148 15.20 -13.78 10.66
CA ALA A 148 16.66 -13.91 10.71
C ALA A 148 17.33 -12.65 11.28
N GLY A 149 16.80 -11.46 10.97
CA GLY A 149 17.31 -10.21 11.54
C GLY A 149 17.12 -10.13 13.06
N ARG A 150 16.03 -10.68 13.61
CA ARG A 150 15.81 -10.70 15.06
C ARG A 150 16.73 -11.67 15.77
N GLU A 151 16.93 -12.86 15.21
CA GLU A 151 17.82 -13.88 15.78
C GLU A 151 19.27 -13.39 15.88
N ALA A 152 19.71 -12.51 14.97
CA ALA A 152 21.02 -11.90 15.01
C ALA A 152 21.16 -10.76 16.05
N GLU A 153 20.05 -10.13 16.46
CA GLU A 153 20.06 -9.04 17.46
C GLU A 153 19.95 -9.59 18.90
N ASP A 154 19.39 -10.79 19.05
CA ASP A 154 19.26 -11.53 20.31
C ASP A 154 20.48 -12.45 20.63
N ALA A 155 21.45 -12.57 19.71
CA ALA A 155 22.65 -13.43 19.81
C ALA A 155 23.91 -12.65 20.22
#